data_AF-A0A2N9JJZ2-F1
#
_entry.id   AF-A0A2N9JJZ2-F1
#
_cell.length_a   1.000
_cell.length_b   1.000
_cell.length_c   1.000
_cell.angle_alpha   90.00
_cell.angle_beta   90.00
_cell.angle_gamma   90.00
#
_symmetry.space_group_name_H-M   'P 1'
#
loop_
_entity.id
_entity.type
_entity.pdbx_description
1 polymer ?
#
loop_
_entity_poly.entity_id
_entity_poly.type
_entity_poly.pdbx_seq_one_letter_code
_entity_poly.pdbx_strand_id
1 'polypeptide(L)'
;MTIEVFVGGWEHECCGPQFVVDQVVTWDLRADGDGHLWETHHLPEDVVRTVTGRVMAIREIDGDGDPEEAGMVIARDGEHTYLVTLST
;
A
#
# COMPACT_ATOMS: atom_id res chain seq x y z
N MET A 1 -1.17 -3.97 -16.64
CA MET A 1 0.05 -3.18 -16.34
C MET A 1 0.32 -3.34 -14.85
N THR A 2 1.55 -3.18 -14.37
CA THR A 2 1.84 -3.23 -12.93
C THR A 2 2.17 -1.84 -12.39
N ILE A 3 1.72 -1.56 -11.17
CA ILE A 3 2.13 -0.37 -10.42
C ILE A 3 2.59 -0.76 -9.02
N GLU A 4 3.47 0.04 -8.43
CA GLU A 4 3.91 -0.10 -7.05
C GLU A 4 3.30 1.01 -6.21
N VAL A 5 2.75 0.63 -5.06
CA VAL A 5 2.05 1.51 -4.13
C VAL A 5 2.62 1.30 -2.74
N PHE A 6 3.06 2.38 -2.12
CA PHE A 6 3.46 2.41 -0.73
C PHE A 6 2.22 2.51 0.14
N VAL A 7 2.13 1.63 1.14
CA VAL A 7 1.03 1.58 2.09
C VAL A 7 1.63 1.62 3.49
N GLY A 8 1.38 2.72 4.21
CA GLY A 8 1.86 2.92 5.57
C GLY A 8 0.72 3.39 6.47
N GLY A 9 0.90 3.32 7.78
CA GLY A 9 -0.09 3.80 8.75
C GLY A 9 -1.42 3.04 8.73
N TRP A 10 -1.42 1.79 8.23
CA TRP A 10 -2.61 0.93 8.23
C TRP A 10 -2.82 0.34 9.62
N GLU A 11 -3.25 1.16 10.58
CA GLU A 11 -3.20 0.86 12.03
C GLU A 11 -4.56 0.57 12.64
N HIS A 12 -5.62 0.99 11.97
CA HIS A 12 -6.95 1.10 12.57
C HIS A 12 -8.02 0.47 11.69
N GLU A 13 -9.16 0.13 12.30
CA GLU A 13 -10.33 -0.36 11.56
C GLU A 13 -10.83 0.66 10.51
N CYS A 14 -10.52 1.95 10.70
CA CYS A 14 -10.87 3.02 9.78
C CYS A 14 -9.95 3.12 8.56
N CYS A 15 -8.84 2.37 8.52
CA CYS A 15 -7.93 2.33 7.37
C CYS A 15 -8.48 1.48 6.21
N GLY A 16 -9.49 0.65 6.47
CA GLY A 16 -10.08 -0.27 5.51
C GLY A 16 -9.72 -1.73 5.80
N PRO A 17 -10.25 -2.67 5.00
CA PRO A 17 -9.98 -4.09 5.20
C PRO A 17 -8.48 -4.37 5.04
N GLN A 18 -7.98 -5.36 5.78
CA GLN A 18 -6.66 -5.94 5.53
C GLN A 18 -6.55 -6.32 4.04
N PHE A 19 -5.36 -6.14 3.47
CA PHE A 19 -5.08 -6.50 2.08
C PHE A 19 -4.12 -7.69 2.01
N VAL A 20 -4.45 -8.64 1.14
CA VAL A 20 -3.66 -9.87 0.93
C VAL A 20 -3.36 -10.07 -0.55
N VAL A 21 -2.36 -10.88 -0.86
CA VAL A 21 -2.09 -11.31 -2.25
C VAL A 21 -3.35 -11.94 -2.84
N ASP A 22 -3.58 -11.68 -4.13
CA ASP A 22 -4.76 -12.08 -4.92
C ASP A 22 -6.05 -11.28 -4.66
N GLN A 23 -6.06 -10.38 -3.68
CA GLN A 23 -7.19 -9.48 -3.45
C GLN A 23 -7.28 -8.38 -4.51
N VAL A 24 -8.50 -8.03 -4.90
CA VAL A 24 -8.76 -6.80 -5.68
C VAL A 24 -9.01 -5.65 -4.72
N VAL A 25 -8.25 -4.57 -4.87
CA VAL A 25 -8.36 -3.34 -4.08
C VAL A 25 -8.68 -2.16 -4.98
N THR A 26 -9.35 -1.16 -4.42
CA THR A 26 -9.48 0.17 -5.02
C THR A 26 -8.91 1.18 -4.04
N TRP A 27 -7.89 1.91 -4.47
CA TRP A 27 -7.15 2.85 -3.64
C TRP A 27 -7.05 4.21 -4.30
N ASP A 28 -7.16 5.23 -3.46
CA ASP A 28 -6.80 6.59 -3.80
C ASP A 28 -5.33 6.82 -3.48
N LEU A 29 -4.59 7.34 -4.45
CA LEU A 29 -3.15 7.46 -4.40
C LEU A 29 -2.74 8.93 -4.46
N ARG A 30 -1.76 9.30 -3.63
CA ARG A 30 -1.00 10.55 -3.72
C ARG A 30 0.40 10.27 -4.25
N ALA A 31 1.03 11.24 -4.91
CA ALA A 31 2.43 11.16 -5.27
C ALA A 31 3.29 11.98 -4.31
N ASP A 32 4.42 11.45 -3.86
CA ASP A 32 5.43 12.25 -3.15
C ASP A 32 6.35 13.02 -4.12
N GLY A 33 7.31 13.76 -3.58
CA GLY A 33 8.25 14.57 -4.36
C GLY A 33 9.21 13.76 -5.25
N ASP A 34 9.38 12.48 -4.96
CA ASP A 34 10.23 11.54 -5.72
C ASP A 34 9.42 10.75 -6.75
N GLY A 35 8.09 10.92 -6.75
CA GLY A 35 7.16 10.27 -7.67
C GLY A 35 6.65 8.91 -7.19
N HIS A 36 6.93 8.53 -5.94
CA HIS A 36 6.34 7.31 -5.37
C HIS A 36 4.85 7.51 -5.13
N LEU A 37 4.07 6.46 -5.38
CA LEU A 37 2.64 6.46 -5.15
C LEU A 37 2.35 5.91 -3.76
N TRP A 38 1.66 6.70 -2.95
CA TRP A 38 1.25 6.35 -1.59
C TRP A 38 -0.26 6.21 -1.52
N GLU A 39 -0.73 5.15 -0.89
CA GLU A 39 -2.13 5.04 -0.49
C GLU A 39 -2.45 6.14 0.56
N THR A 40 -3.64 6.74 0.46
CA THR A 40 -4.05 7.85 1.33
C THR A 40 -5.48 7.70 1.88
N HIS A 41 -5.73 6.64 2.65
CA HIS A 41 -7.04 6.41 3.28
C HIS A 41 -7.44 7.49 4.31
N HIS A 42 -6.49 8.27 4.84
CA HIS A 42 -6.75 9.33 5.83
C HIS A 42 -6.78 10.76 5.28
N LEU A 43 -6.22 11.02 4.09
CA LEU A 43 -6.03 12.39 3.58
C LEU A 43 -6.39 12.48 2.08
N PRO A 44 -7.69 12.63 1.75
CA PRO A 44 -8.15 12.66 0.36
C PRO A 44 -7.84 13.98 -0.39
N GLU A 45 -7.30 14.98 0.30
CA GLU A 45 -7.09 16.33 -0.24
C GLU A 45 -5.95 16.44 -1.28
N ASP A 46 -5.09 15.43 -1.39
CA ASP A 46 -3.94 15.37 -2.32
C ASP A 46 -3.96 14.15 -3.26
N VAL A 47 -5.14 13.59 -3.55
CA VAL A 47 -5.27 12.42 -4.44
C VAL A 47 -4.93 12.82 -5.87
N VAL A 48 -3.91 12.18 -6.43
CA VAL A 48 -3.51 12.36 -7.83
C VAL A 48 -4.18 11.34 -8.75
N ARG A 49 -4.58 10.17 -8.23
CA ARG A 49 -5.36 9.16 -8.99
C ARG A 49 -6.01 8.11 -8.09
N THR A 50 -7.11 7.54 -8.58
CA THR A 50 -7.69 6.29 -8.06
C THR A 50 -7.25 5.11 -8.92
N VAL A 51 -6.93 3.98 -8.31
CA VAL A 51 -6.56 2.73 -8.99
C VAL A 51 -7.35 1.57 -8.43
N THR A 52 -7.91 0.77 -9.33
CA THR A 52 -8.38 -0.58 -9.01
C THR A 52 -7.40 -1.60 -9.60
N GLY A 53 -6.95 -2.55 -8.78
CA GLY A 53 -6.00 -3.57 -9.21
C GLY A 53 -5.98 -4.79 -8.30
N ARG A 54 -5.44 -5.90 -8.80
CA ARG A 54 -5.19 -7.12 -8.02
C ARG A 54 -3.83 -7.05 -7.35
N VAL A 55 -3.76 -7.31 -6.05
CA VAL A 55 -2.51 -7.41 -5.29
C VAL A 55 -1.73 -8.64 -5.76
N MET A 56 -0.53 -8.42 -6.27
CA MET A 56 0.35 -9.47 -6.78
C MET A 56 1.46 -9.83 -5.81
N ALA A 57 1.95 -8.84 -5.07
CA ALA A 57 3.03 -9.01 -4.09
C ALA A 57 2.93 -7.93 -3.01
N ILE A 58 3.37 -8.27 -1.81
CA ILE A 58 3.50 -7.35 -0.68
C ILE A 58 4.90 -7.53 -0.11
N ARG A 59 5.65 -6.44 0.00
CA ARG A 59 7.00 -6.40 0.56
C ARG A 59 7.00 -5.42 1.71
N GLU A 60 7.54 -5.81 2.85
CA GLU A 60 7.79 -4.87 3.93
C GLU A 60 9.02 -4.02 3.57
N ILE A 61 8.97 -2.73 3.87
CA ILE A 61 10.11 -1.82 3.76
C ILE A 61 10.40 -1.31 5.17
N ASP A 62 11.41 -1.91 5.78
CA ASP A 62 11.99 -1.46 7.03
C ASP A 62 13.00 -0.32 6.79
N GLY A 63 13.23 0.50 7.82
CA GLY A 63 14.19 1.61 7.76
C GLY A 63 15.65 1.18 7.55
N ASP A 64 15.93 -0.13 7.67
CA ASP A 64 17.25 -0.75 7.51
C ASP A 64 17.45 -1.43 6.14
N GLY A 65 16.39 -1.59 5.33
CA GLY A 65 16.49 -1.70 3.86
C GLY A 65 16.51 -3.10 3.25
N ASP A 66 16.11 -4.15 3.97
CA ASP A 66 16.02 -5.51 3.40
C ASP A 66 14.56 -5.95 3.24
N PRO A 67 13.99 -5.93 2.02
CA PRO A 67 12.59 -6.27 1.81
C PRO A 67 12.35 -7.77 2.00
N GLU A 68 11.65 -8.15 3.07
CA GLU A 68 11.14 -9.51 3.23
C GLU A 68 9.79 -9.68 2.49
N GLU A 69 9.65 -10.76 1.71
CA GLU A 69 8.37 -11.11 1.06
C GLU A 69 7.33 -11.48 2.13
N ALA A 70 6.33 -10.63 2.31
CA ALA A 70 5.19 -10.91 3.18
C ALA A 70 4.07 -11.55 2.35
N GLY A 71 3.92 -12.87 2.42
CA GLY A 71 2.82 -13.58 1.74
C GLY A 71 1.41 -13.16 2.22
N MET A 72 1.33 -12.57 3.42
CA MET A 72 0.12 -11.97 4.00
C MET A 72 0.54 -10.88 4.98
N VAL A 73 0.05 -9.65 4.79
CA VAL A 73 0.21 -8.58 5.78
C VAL A 73 -1.08 -8.48 6.58
N ILE A 74 -1.02 -8.95 7.82
CA ILE A 74 -1.93 -8.47 8.85
C ILE A 74 -1.31 -7.17 9.33
N ALA A 75 -2.00 -6.05 9.11
CA ALA A 75 -1.71 -4.79 9.79
C ALA A 75 -1.42 -5.06 11.27
N ARG A 76 -0.14 -5.01 11.64
CA ARG A 76 0.32 -5.00 13.03
C ARG A 76 0.93 -3.64 13.21
N ASP A 77 0.36 -2.88 14.16
CA ASP A 77 0.85 -1.63 14.74
C ASP A 77 1.76 -0.83 13.79
N GLY A 78 1.25 0.23 13.18
CA GLY A 78 1.75 0.84 11.93
C GLY A 78 3.00 1.68 12.04
N GLU A 79 3.98 1.08 12.68
CA GLU A 79 5.40 1.28 12.45
C GLU A 79 5.85 0.81 11.05
N HIS A 80 5.07 -0.02 10.36
CA HIS A 80 5.51 -0.68 9.12
C HIS A 80 4.97 -0.01 7.84
N THR A 81 5.87 0.16 6.86
CA THR A 81 5.52 0.57 5.49
C THR A 81 5.66 -0.63 4.58
N TYR A 82 4.69 -0.81 3.67
CA TYR A 82 4.69 -1.91 2.71
C TYR A 82 4.71 -1.38 1.28
N LEU A 83 5.48 -2.03 0.43
CA LEU A 83 5.41 -1.86 -1.01
C LEU A 83 4.51 -2.94 -1.61
N VAL A 84 3.37 -2.51 -2.13
CA VAL A 84 2.36 -3.37 -2.73
C VAL A 84 2.41 -3.25 -4.24
N THR A 85 2.55 -4.38 -4.93
CA THR A 85 2.48 -4.42 -6.40
C THR A 85 1.07 -4.76 -6.84
N LEU A 86 0.43 -3.88 -7.61
CA LEU A 86 -0.90 -4.09 -8.18
C LEU A 86 -0.81 -4.41 -9.67
N SER A 87 -1.60 -5.39 -10.12
CA SER A 87 -1.92 -5.58 -11.54
C SER A 87 -3.22 -4.84 -11.86
N THR A 88 -3.12 -3.82 -12.71
CA THR A 88 -4.23 -2.98 -13.19
C THR A 88 -4.58 -3.28 -14.65
#